data_AF-A0AAW3DQY0-F1
#
_entry.id   AF-A0AAW3DQY0-F1
#
_cell.length_a   1.000
_cell.length_b   1.000
_cell.length_c   1.000
_cell.angle_alpha   90.00
_cell.angle_beta   90.00
_cell.angle_gamma   90.00
#
_symmetry.space_group_name_H-M   'P 1'
#
loop_
_entity.id
_entity.type
_entity.pdbx_description
1 polymer ?
#
loop_
_entity_poly.entity_id
_entity_poly.type
_entity_poly.pdbx_seq_one_letter_code
_entity_poly.pdbx_strand_id
1 'polypeptide(L)'
;QGVDEGPDGLRLISDIIHEKLGIEMSVLMGANIANEVADEKFCETTIGCKNTKSGQMLKELMQTPNFRVTVVQDADTVEICGALKNIVAVGAGFCDGLGYGDNTKAAVIRLGLMEMIGFAKLFCKGPVTTSTFLESCGVADLITTCYGGRNRKVAEAFAKTGKSIEQLEKEMLNGQKLQGPQTSAELHHILKSKNAVEKFPLFTAVYQICYEGKPVTDVIKCLQNHPEH
;
A
#
# COMPACT_ATOMS: atom_id res chain seq x y z
N GLN A 1 7.25 -0.73 8.95
CA GLN A 1 5.82 -0.73 9.29
C GLN A 1 5.16 0.35 8.45
N GLY A 2 3.97 0.10 7.92
CA GLY A 2 3.27 1.02 7.01
C GLY A 2 2.24 1.89 7.73
N VAL A 3 1.60 1.34 8.77
CA VAL A 3 0.67 2.01 9.68
C VAL A 3 0.89 1.44 11.08
N ASP A 4 0.21 1.97 12.09
CA ASP A 4 0.16 1.41 13.44
C ASP A 4 -1.27 1.44 13.98
N GLU A 5 -1.55 0.64 15.00
CA GLU A 5 -2.84 0.63 15.70
C GLU A 5 -2.74 1.42 17.01
N GLY A 6 -3.55 2.47 17.13
CA GLY A 6 -3.69 3.28 18.34
C GLY A 6 -5.01 3.04 19.07
N PRO A 7 -5.18 3.61 20.27
CA PRO A 7 -6.44 3.53 21.03
C PRO A 7 -7.65 4.05 20.25
N ASP A 8 -7.46 4.97 19.29
CA ASP A 8 -8.51 5.55 18.45
C ASP A 8 -8.63 4.90 17.05
N GLY A 9 -7.83 3.88 16.74
CA GLY A 9 -7.79 3.19 15.45
C GLY A 9 -6.50 3.45 14.65
N LEU A 10 -6.64 3.80 13.37
CA LEU A 10 -5.51 4.00 12.45
C LEU A 10 -4.56 5.10 12.96
N ARG A 11 -3.27 4.77 13.05
CA ARG A 11 -2.18 5.74 13.24
C ARG A 11 -1.21 5.71 12.07
N LEU A 12 -0.94 6.88 11.53
CA LEU A 12 0.06 7.07 10.49
C LEU A 12 1.44 7.27 11.11
N ILE A 13 2.51 6.94 10.37
CA ILE A 13 3.88 7.13 10.85
C ILE A 13 4.17 8.63 11.01
N SER A 14 3.63 9.49 10.14
CA SER A 14 3.73 10.94 10.33
C SER A 14 3.11 11.40 11.64
N ASP A 15 1.96 10.85 12.03
CA ASP A 15 1.29 11.20 13.30
C ASP A 15 2.17 10.80 14.49
N ILE A 16 2.77 9.61 14.46
CA ILE A 16 3.66 9.13 15.53
C ILE A 16 4.88 10.05 15.68
N ILE A 17 5.47 10.49 14.56
CA ILE A 17 6.62 11.41 14.57
C ILE A 17 6.20 12.79 15.11
N HIS A 18 5.07 13.32 14.62
CA HIS A 18 4.51 14.59 15.07
C HIS A 18 4.27 14.59 16.59
N GLU A 19 3.59 13.57 17.12
CA GLU A 19 3.29 13.47 18.55
C GLU A 19 4.55 13.37 19.42
N LYS A 20 5.59 12.69 18.93
CA LYS A 20 6.84 12.52 19.70
C LYS A 20 7.74 13.75 19.67
N LEU A 21 7.75 14.48 18.55
CA LEU A 21 8.72 15.57 18.31
C LEU A 21 8.11 16.97 18.32
N GLY A 22 6.78 17.10 18.24
CA GLY A 22 6.08 18.38 18.20
C GLY A 22 6.34 19.20 16.93
N ILE A 23 6.70 18.54 15.82
CA ILE A 23 7.03 19.20 14.54
C ILE A 23 5.96 18.92 13.48
N GLU A 24 5.69 19.91 12.63
CA GLU A 24 4.81 19.74 11.47
C GLU A 24 5.39 18.71 10.49
N MET A 25 4.53 17.80 10.02
CA MET A 25 4.94 16.70 9.17
C MET A 25 4.47 16.88 7.72
N SER A 26 5.25 16.32 6.81
CA SER A 26 4.92 16.15 5.40
C SER A 26 5.45 14.81 4.95
N VAL A 27 4.84 14.23 3.91
CA VAL A 27 5.16 12.89 3.42
C VAL A 27 5.55 12.94 1.96
N LEU A 28 6.38 11.99 1.54
CA LEU A 28 6.77 11.80 0.15
C LEU A 28 6.53 10.32 -0.19
N MET A 29 5.61 10.07 -1.10
CA MET A 29 5.21 8.72 -1.53
C MET A 29 5.08 8.70 -3.06
N GLY A 30 5.47 7.61 -3.72
CA GLY A 30 5.35 7.50 -5.17
C GLY A 30 5.99 6.25 -5.75
N ALA A 31 5.86 6.09 -7.07
CA ALA A 31 6.50 5.00 -7.82
C ALA A 31 7.99 5.28 -8.04
N ASN A 32 8.80 5.21 -6.97
CA ASN A 32 10.20 5.67 -6.98
C ASN A 32 11.17 4.62 -6.40
N ILE A 33 11.39 3.53 -7.14
CA ILE A 33 12.36 2.48 -6.76
C ILE A 33 13.73 3.12 -6.55
N ALA A 34 14.30 2.96 -5.35
CA ALA A 34 15.51 3.68 -4.92
C ALA A 34 16.68 3.58 -5.90
N ASN A 35 16.94 2.40 -6.47
CA ASN A 35 18.02 2.21 -7.43
C ASN A 35 17.77 2.98 -8.74
N GLU A 36 16.51 3.10 -9.18
CA GLU A 36 16.17 3.85 -10.40
C GLU A 36 16.29 5.35 -10.19
N VAL A 37 15.92 5.84 -9.01
CA VAL A 37 16.15 7.24 -8.61
C VAL A 37 17.65 7.55 -8.56
N ALA A 38 18.47 6.65 -8.00
CA ALA A 38 19.93 6.80 -7.94
C ALA A 38 20.59 6.76 -9.32
N ASP A 39 20.03 5.98 -10.26
CA ASP A 39 20.45 5.92 -11.66
C ASP A 39 19.94 7.12 -12.51
N GLU A 40 19.32 8.12 -11.87
CA GLU A 40 18.68 9.27 -12.54
C GLU A 40 17.65 8.88 -13.62
N LYS A 41 17.01 7.73 -13.49
CA LYS A 41 15.92 7.35 -14.39
C LYS A 41 14.70 8.20 -14.10
N PHE A 42 13.99 8.58 -15.16
CA PHE A 42 12.78 9.39 -15.06
C PHE A 42 11.72 8.68 -14.20
N CYS A 43 11.23 9.37 -13.18
CA CYS A 43 10.12 8.97 -12.35
C CYS A 43 9.45 10.19 -11.69
N GLU A 44 8.33 9.94 -11.02
CA GLU A 44 7.51 10.98 -10.38
C GLU A 44 7.16 10.58 -8.96
N THR A 45 6.93 11.57 -8.09
CA THR A 45 6.50 11.37 -6.70
C THR A 45 5.46 12.40 -6.29
N THR A 46 4.75 12.10 -5.20
CA THR A 46 3.75 12.97 -4.60
C THR A 46 4.21 13.38 -3.20
N ILE A 47 4.23 14.69 -2.94
CA ILE A 47 4.43 15.24 -1.62
C ILE A 47 3.08 15.62 -1.02
N GLY A 48 2.75 15.03 0.12
CA GLY A 48 1.61 15.41 0.95
C GLY A 48 2.02 16.45 1.99
N CYS A 49 1.54 17.69 1.87
CA CYS A 49 1.90 18.79 2.76
C CYS A 49 0.72 19.75 2.99
N LYS A 50 0.28 19.88 4.25
CA LYS A 50 -0.84 20.77 4.63
C LYS A 50 -0.48 22.26 4.46
N ASN A 51 0.78 22.63 4.70
CA ASN A 51 1.25 24.02 4.56
C ASN A 51 1.78 24.29 3.13
N THR A 52 1.11 25.17 2.39
CA THR A 52 1.48 25.46 0.99
C THR A 52 2.90 26.02 0.83
N LYS A 53 3.39 26.84 1.77
CA LYS A 53 4.76 27.39 1.71
C LYS A 53 5.80 26.29 1.92
N SER A 54 5.58 25.43 2.92
CA SER A 54 6.45 24.26 3.17
C SER A 54 6.42 23.29 2.00
N GLY A 55 5.24 23.04 1.40
CA GLY A 55 5.10 22.16 0.25
C GLY A 55 5.90 22.65 -0.96
N GLN A 56 5.87 23.95 -1.24
CA GLN A 56 6.68 24.54 -2.32
C GLN A 56 8.18 24.45 -2.04
N MET A 57 8.60 24.74 -0.80
CA MET A 57 10.00 24.57 -0.37
C MET A 57 10.47 23.11 -0.53
N LEU A 58 9.67 22.14 -0.11
CA LEU A 58 9.99 20.71 -0.24
C LEU A 58 10.04 20.28 -1.71
N LYS A 59 9.16 20.82 -2.56
CA LYS A 59 9.21 20.59 -4.01
C LYS A 59 10.51 21.11 -4.61
N GLU A 60 10.92 22.33 -4.29
CA GLU A 60 12.18 22.91 -4.77
C GLU A 60 13.40 22.13 -4.29
N LEU A 61 13.35 21.60 -3.06
CA LEU A 61 14.43 20.79 -2.49
C LEU A 61 14.56 19.42 -3.16
N MET A 62 13.44 18.76 -3.47
CA MET A 62 13.44 17.35 -3.92
C MET A 62 13.42 17.19 -5.43
N GLN A 63 12.85 18.15 -6.18
CA GLN A 63 12.60 17.98 -7.61
C GLN A 63 13.88 18.08 -8.45
N THR A 64 14.02 17.17 -9.41
CA THR A 64 15.05 17.19 -10.45
C THR A 64 14.42 17.07 -11.85
N PRO A 65 15.19 17.12 -12.95
CA PRO A 65 14.66 16.79 -14.28
C PRO A 65 14.09 15.37 -14.37
N ASN A 66 14.67 14.41 -13.64
CA ASN A 66 14.30 13.00 -13.66
C ASN A 66 13.49 12.55 -12.43
N PHE A 67 13.29 13.43 -11.45
CA PHE A 67 12.47 13.19 -10.27
C PHE A 67 11.42 14.31 -10.15
N ARG A 68 10.26 14.11 -10.78
CA ARG A 68 9.21 15.13 -10.87
C ARG A 68 8.29 15.07 -9.64
N VAL A 69 7.91 16.23 -9.11
CA VAL A 69 7.19 16.33 -7.84
C VAL A 69 5.85 17.05 -8.02
N THR A 70 4.77 16.36 -7.65
CA THR A 70 3.44 16.97 -7.44
C THR A 70 3.20 17.17 -5.94
N VAL A 71 2.73 18.35 -5.54
CA VAL A 71 2.39 18.65 -4.14
C VAL A 71 0.89 18.66 -3.99
N VAL A 72 0.38 17.92 -3.02
CA VAL A 72 -1.04 17.89 -2.63
C VAL A 72 -1.19 18.18 -1.14
N GLN A 73 -2.34 18.70 -0.73
CA GLN A 73 -2.60 19.02 0.68
C GLN A 73 -3.13 17.83 1.50
N ASP A 74 -3.56 16.77 0.82
CA ASP A 74 -4.16 15.55 1.37
C ASP A 74 -3.07 14.58 1.88
N ALA A 75 -2.31 15.01 2.90
CA ALA A 75 -1.13 14.30 3.39
C ALA A 75 -1.44 12.90 3.93
N ASP A 76 -2.54 12.77 4.70
CA ASP A 76 -2.98 11.50 5.27
C ASP A 76 -3.27 10.47 4.16
N THR A 77 -3.94 10.90 3.07
CA THR A 77 -4.25 10.03 1.92
C THR A 77 -2.99 9.65 1.13
N VAL A 78 -2.04 10.58 0.96
CA VAL A 78 -0.75 10.28 0.31
C VAL A 78 0.01 9.20 1.08
N GLU A 79 0.07 9.32 2.42
CA GLU A 79 0.78 8.37 3.27
C GLU A 79 0.12 6.99 3.27
N ILE A 80 -1.20 6.94 3.48
CA ILE A 80 -1.91 5.66 3.58
C ILE A 80 -1.84 4.87 2.27
N CYS A 81 -1.81 5.53 1.11
CA CYS A 81 -1.63 4.85 -0.18
C CYS A 81 -0.36 3.99 -0.20
N GLY A 82 0.76 4.53 0.31
CA GLY A 82 2.05 3.83 0.37
C GLY A 82 2.03 2.56 1.22
N ALA A 83 1.20 2.53 2.27
CA ALA A 83 1.02 1.36 3.11
C ALA A 83 0.10 0.32 2.45
N LEU A 84 -1.10 0.74 2.02
CA LEU A 84 -2.15 -0.16 1.54
C LEU A 84 -1.77 -0.86 0.23
N LYS A 85 -1.04 -0.18 -0.66
CA LYS A 85 -0.60 -0.75 -1.95
C LYS A 85 0.19 -2.06 -1.79
N ASN A 86 0.90 -2.22 -0.68
CA ASN A 86 1.67 -3.44 -0.41
C ASN A 86 0.77 -4.66 -0.15
N ILE A 87 -0.43 -4.47 0.41
CA ILE A 87 -1.42 -5.55 0.59
C ILE A 87 -1.93 -6.00 -0.78
N VAL A 88 -2.30 -5.04 -1.63
CA VAL A 88 -2.78 -5.34 -3.00
C VAL A 88 -1.69 -6.05 -3.80
N ALA A 89 -0.43 -5.65 -3.65
CA ALA A 89 0.70 -6.31 -4.30
C ALA A 89 0.91 -7.77 -3.85
N VAL A 90 0.57 -8.11 -2.59
CA VAL A 90 0.54 -9.51 -2.15
C VAL A 90 -0.56 -10.28 -2.89
N GLY A 91 -1.78 -9.72 -2.97
CA GLY A 91 -2.87 -10.31 -3.75
C GLY A 91 -2.50 -10.51 -5.23
N ALA A 92 -1.85 -9.53 -5.85
CA ALA A 92 -1.37 -9.63 -7.23
C ALA A 92 -0.31 -10.74 -7.39
N GLY A 93 0.60 -10.88 -6.42
CA GLY A 93 1.57 -11.98 -6.41
C GLY A 93 0.94 -13.35 -6.22
N PHE A 94 -0.13 -13.48 -5.42
CA PHE A 94 -0.90 -14.73 -5.35
C PHE A 94 -1.49 -15.10 -6.72
N CYS A 95 -2.02 -14.13 -7.47
CA CYS A 95 -2.51 -14.37 -8.82
C CYS A 95 -1.42 -14.90 -9.76
N ASP A 96 -0.22 -14.32 -9.71
CA ASP A 96 0.94 -14.81 -10.47
C ASP A 96 1.33 -16.25 -10.08
N GLY A 97 1.31 -16.53 -8.78
CA GLY A 97 1.67 -17.84 -8.25
C GLY A 97 0.68 -18.94 -8.64
N LEU A 98 -0.60 -18.60 -8.75
CA LEU A 98 -1.68 -19.48 -9.20
C LEU A 98 -1.77 -19.61 -10.73
N GLY A 99 -0.93 -18.88 -11.49
CA GLY A 99 -0.90 -18.95 -12.95
C GLY A 99 -2.03 -18.20 -13.67
N TYR A 100 -2.67 -17.23 -12.99
CA TYR A 100 -3.65 -16.37 -13.65
C TYR A 100 -3.00 -15.35 -14.58
N GLY A 101 -3.73 -14.93 -15.61
CA GLY A 101 -3.27 -13.94 -16.58
C GLY A 101 -3.50 -12.48 -16.16
N ASP A 102 -3.08 -11.57 -17.03
CA ASP A 102 -3.07 -10.12 -16.77
C ASP A 102 -4.47 -9.54 -16.51
N ASN A 103 -5.53 -10.09 -17.10
CA ASN A 103 -6.91 -9.63 -16.86
C ASN A 103 -7.32 -9.84 -15.39
N THR A 104 -6.99 -11.00 -14.82
CA THR A 104 -7.28 -11.29 -13.41
C THR A 104 -6.44 -10.42 -12.49
N LYS A 105 -5.16 -10.23 -12.81
CA LYS A 105 -4.29 -9.32 -12.05
C LYS A 105 -4.78 -7.87 -12.12
N ALA A 106 -5.22 -7.40 -13.27
CA ALA A 106 -5.80 -6.08 -13.44
C ALA A 106 -7.07 -5.91 -12.59
N ALA A 107 -7.93 -6.94 -12.49
CA ALA A 107 -9.08 -6.92 -11.60
C ALA A 107 -8.67 -6.82 -10.12
N VAL A 108 -7.64 -7.56 -9.68
CA VAL A 108 -7.08 -7.44 -8.32
C VAL A 108 -6.56 -6.04 -8.05
N ILE A 109 -5.79 -5.47 -8.97
CA ILE A 109 -5.25 -4.11 -8.84
C ILE A 109 -6.39 -3.09 -8.74
N ARG A 110 -7.39 -3.18 -9.62
CA ARG A 110 -8.54 -2.26 -9.63
C ARG A 110 -9.37 -2.37 -8.36
N LEU A 111 -9.74 -3.59 -7.94
CA LEU A 111 -10.53 -3.81 -6.73
C LEU A 111 -9.75 -3.42 -5.47
N GLY A 112 -8.45 -3.71 -5.43
CA GLY A 112 -7.56 -3.24 -4.39
C GLY A 112 -7.47 -1.72 -4.32
N LEU A 113 -7.45 -1.01 -5.44
CA LEU A 113 -7.53 0.45 -5.46
C LEU A 113 -8.87 0.96 -4.90
N MET A 114 -9.99 0.27 -5.20
CA MET A 114 -11.30 0.62 -4.62
C MET A 114 -11.32 0.43 -3.10
N GLU A 115 -10.74 -0.66 -2.60
CA GLU A 115 -10.57 -0.88 -1.16
C GLU A 115 -9.62 0.16 -0.54
N MET A 116 -8.55 0.57 -1.22
CA MET A 116 -7.67 1.66 -0.76
C MET A 116 -8.45 2.97 -0.58
N ILE A 117 -9.29 3.33 -1.56
CA ILE A 117 -10.15 4.52 -1.52
C ILE A 117 -11.18 4.41 -0.39
N GLY A 118 -11.87 3.27 -0.30
CA GLY A 118 -12.86 3.02 0.73
C GLY A 118 -12.28 3.07 2.14
N PHE A 119 -11.07 2.53 2.32
CA PHE A 119 -10.37 2.50 3.59
C PHE A 119 -9.95 3.91 4.00
N ALA A 120 -9.29 4.65 3.12
CA ALA A 120 -8.88 6.02 3.41
C ALA A 120 -10.09 6.88 3.82
N LYS A 121 -11.20 6.82 3.06
CA LYS A 121 -12.43 7.57 3.38
C LYS A 121 -13.03 7.23 4.74
N LEU A 122 -12.84 6.01 5.22
CA LEU A 122 -13.40 5.57 6.49
C LEU A 122 -12.48 5.90 7.68
N PHE A 123 -11.17 5.96 7.47
CA PHE A 123 -10.19 5.97 8.56
C PHE A 123 -9.24 7.18 8.61
N CYS A 124 -9.06 7.92 7.51
CA CYS A 124 -8.24 9.14 7.53
C CYS A 124 -8.99 10.28 8.23
N LYS A 125 -8.25 11.12 8.97
CA LYS A 125 -8.82 12.24 9.74
C LYS A 125 -9.15 13.44 8.84
N GLY A 126 -8.33 13.66 7.82
CA GLY A 126 -8.49 14.74 6.84
C GLY A 126 -9.48 14.45 5.70
N PRO A 127 -9.79 15.47 4.87
CA PRO A 127 -10.60 15.28 3.68
C PRO A 127 -9.87 14.38 2.68
N VAL A 128 -10.49 13.26 2.33
CA VAL A 128 -9.96 12.31 1.35
C VAL A 128 -10.51 12.62 -0.03
N THR A 129 -9.63 12.99 -0.96
CA THR A 129 -10.05 13.22 -2.35
C THR A 129 -9.69 12.05 -3.24
N THR A 130 -10.66 11.55 -4.02
CA THR A 130 -10.41 10.45 -4.97
C THR A 130 -9.32 10.80 -5.98
N SER A 131 -9.15 12.09 -6.33
CA SER A 131 -8.07 12.56 -7.21
C SER A 131 -6.67 12.27 -6.64
N THR A 132 -6.48 12.26 -5.32
CA THR A 132 -5.18 11.90 -4.71
C THR A 132 -4.74 10.49 -5.10
N PHE A 133 -5.67 9.57 -5.35
CA PHE A 133 -5.35 8.20 -5.78
C PHE A 133 -4.91 8.11 -7.25
N LEU A 134 -5.11 9.16 -8.04
CA LEU A 134 -4.62 9.27 -9.41
C LEU A 134 -3.19 9.83 -9.47
N GLU A 135 -2.68 10.37 -8.36
CA GLU A 135 -1.29 10.83 -8.23
C GLU A 135 -0.31 9.65 -8.14
N SER A 136 1.00 9.94 -8.23
CA SER A 136 2.05 8.92 -8.18
C SER A 136 1.98 8.03 -6.91
N CYS A 137 1.62 8.60 -5.75
CA CYS A 137 1.46 7.82 -4.51
C CYS A 137 0.36 6.76 -4.56
N GLY A 138 -0.65 6.93 -5.42
CA GLY A 138 -1.78 6.02 -5.55
C GLY A 138 -1.56 5.01 -6.67
N VAL A 139 -2.16 5.27 -7.83
CA VAL A 139 -2.25 4.31 -8.95
C VAL A 139 -0.87 3.93 -9.51
N ALA A 140 0.06 4.88 -9.65
CA ALA A 140 1.37 4.58 -10.23
C ALA A 140 2.20 3.66 -9.31
N ASP A 141 2.28 3.99 -8.02
CA ASP A 141 3.00 3.18 -7.04
C ASP A 141 2.35 1.81 -6.83
N LEU A 142 1.01 1.77 -6.87
CA LEU A 142 0.26 0.52 -6.85
C LEU A 142 0.64 -0.38 -8.03
N ILE A 143 0.64 0.15 -9.26
CA ILE A 143 0.99 -0.59 -10.47
C ILE A 143 2.43 -1.10 -10.38
N THR A 144 3.42 -0.22 -10.15
CA THR A 144 4.83 -0.65 -10.12
C THR A 144 5.07 -1.71 -9.05
N THR A 145 4.41 -1.61 -7.90
CA THR A 145 4.55 -2.58 -6.81
C THR A 145 3.89 -3.92 -7.15
N CYS A 146 2.74 -3.92 -7.83
CA CYS A 146 2.05 -5.15 -8.25
C CYS A 146 2.73 -5.89 -9.39
N TYR A 147 3.62 -5.23 -10.17
CA TYR A 147 4.39 -5.88 -11.24
C TYR A 147 5.83 -6.21 -10.84
N GLY A 148 6.49 -5.33 -10.07
CA GLY A 148 7.94 -5.43 -9.78
C GLY A 148 8.31 -5.59 -8.30
N GLY A 149 7.38 -5.34 -7.38
CA GLY A 149 7.66 -5.20 -5.95
C GLY A 149 8.07 -6.49 -5.24
N ARG A 150 8.80 -6.34 -4.12
CA ARG A 150 9.18 -7.45 -3.23
C ARG A 150 7.96 -8.20 -2.68
N ASN A 151 6.88 -7.48 -2.34
CA ASN A 151 5.63 -8.09 -1.88
C ASN A 151 5.06 -9.06 -2.92
N ARG A 152 4.99 -8.63 -4.19
CA ARG A 152 4.54 -9.48 -5.31
C ARG A 152 5.43 -10.72 -5.49
N LYS A 153 6.75 -10.53 -5.54
CA LYS A 153 7.72 -11.63 -5.73
C LYS A 153 7.62 -12.71 -4.66
N VAL A 154 7.54 -12.32 -3.39
CA VAL A 154 7.44 -13.30 -2.30
C VAL A 154 6.04 -13.93 -2.25
N ALA A 155 4.98 -13.18 -2.50
CA ALA A 155 3.63 -13.73 -2.56
C ALA A 155 3.45 -14.75 -3.70
N GLU A 156 4.08 -14.52 -4.86
CA GLU A 156 4.15 -15.49 -5.94
C GLU A 156 4.86 -16.79 -5.51
N ALA A 157 6.03 -16.67 -4.88
CA ALA A 157 6.78 -17.82 -4.40
C ALA A 157 6.01 -18.58 -3.30
N PHE A 158 5.32 -17.86 -2.41
CA PHE A 158 4.43 -18.43 -1.39
C PHE A 158 3.35 -19.29 -2.03
N ALA A 159 2.64 -18.74 -3.02
CA ALA A 159 1.58 -19.43 -3.73
C ALA A 159 2.07 -20.66 -4.52
N LYS A 160 3.29 -20.62 -5.08
CA LYS A 160 3.88 -21.73 -5.84
C LYS A 160 4.44 -22.86 -4.98
N THR A 161 5.01 -22.52 -3.82
CA THR A 161 5.83 -23.47 -3.04
C THR A 161 5.18 -23.93 -1.74
N GLY A 162 4.22 -23.17 -1.20
CA GLY A 162 3.64 -23.42 0.12
C GLY A 162 4.59 -23.15 1.29
N LYS A 163 5.80 -22.62 1.04
CA LYS A 163 6.72 -22.17 2.10
C LYS A 163 6.09 -21.03 2.91
N SER A 164 6.48 -20.89 4.17
CA SER A 164 5.99 -19.77 4.98
C SER A 164 6.58 -18.43 4.50
N ILE A 165 5.87 -17.33 4.76
CA ILE A 165 6.37 -15.97 4.47
C ILE A 165 7.73 -15.75 5.14
N GLU A 166 7.91 -16.19 6.39
CA GLU A 166 9.19 -16.03 7.11
C GLU A 166 10.36 -16.77 6.43
N GLN A 167 10.12 -17.97 5.89
CA GLN A 167 11.12 -18.71 5.13
C GLN A 167 11.50 -17.96 3.86
N LEU A 168 10.51 -17.49 3.10
CA LEU A 168 10.73 -16.77 1.85
C LEU A 168 11.40 -15.40 2.06
N GLU A 169 11.09 -14.70 3.16
CA GLU A 169 11.82 -13.48 3.54
C GLU A 169 13.31 -13.76 3.73
N LYS A 170 13.68 -14.83 4.46
CA LYS A 170 15.07 -15.22 4.69
C LYS A 170 15.79 -15.59 3.38
N GLU A 171 15.10 -16.29 2.48
CA GLU A 171 15.66 -16.76 1.22
C GLU A 171 15.78 -15.66 0.15
N MET A 172 14.84 -14.71 0.10
CA MET A 172 14.70 -13.81 -1.05
C MET A 172 15.05 -12.36 -0.77
N LEU A 173 15.01 -11.91 0.50
CA LEU A 173 15.04 -10.48 0.82
C LEU A 173 16.31 -9.99 1.50
N ASN A 174 17.33 -10.83 1.67
CA ASN A 174 18.64 -10.46 2.23
C ASN A 174 18.52 -9.61 3.53
N GLY A 175 17.63 -10.02 4.45
CA GLY A 175 17.41 -9.34 5.73
C GLY A 175 16.32 -8.27 5.72
N GLN A 176 15.72 -7.94 4.58
CA GLN A 176 14.57 -7.03 4.51
C GLN A 176 13.26 -7.76 4.85
N LYS A 177 12.31 -7.04 5.44
CA LYS A 177 10.98 -7.54 5.83
C LYS A 177 9.89 -7.17 4.82
N LEU A 178 8.90 -8.05 4.66
CA LEU A 178 7.70 -7.78 3.87
C LEU A 178 6.72 -6.93 4.69
N GLN A 179 6.32 -5.80 4.12
CA GLN A 179 5.35 -4.92 4.77
C GLN A 179 3.91 -5.36 4.49
N GLY A 180 3.61 -5.94 3.32
CA GLY A 180 2.24 -6.27 2.91
C GLY A 180 1.47 -7.13 3.92
N PRO A 181 1.97 -8.33 4.30
CA PRO A 181 1.36 -9.17 5.33
C PRO A 181 1.22 -8.43 6.67
N GLN A 182 2.27 -7.76 7.14
CA GLN A 182 2.24 -7.03 8.42
C GLN A 182 1.15 -5.95 8.43
N THR A 183 1.09 -5.14 7.38
CA THR A 183 0.06 -4.11 7.19
C THR A 183 -1.34 -4.72 7.08
N SER A 184 -1.49 -5.89 6.45
CA SER A 184 -2.80 -6.58 6.41
C SER A 184 -3.27 -7.04 7.80
N ALA A 185 -2.35 -7.44 8.68
CA ALA A 185 -2.69 -7.81 10.06
C ALA A 185 -3.14 -6.60 10.89
N GLU A 186 -2.40 -5.49 10.83
CA GLU A 186 -2.79 -4.22 11.45
C GLU A 186 -4.17 -3.76 10.97
N LEU A 187 -4.39 -3.80 9.66
CA LEU A 187 -5.67 -3.43 9.07
C LEU A 187 -6.81 -4.32 9.53
N HIS A 188 -6.61 -5.63 9.62
CA HIS A 188 -7.67 -6.55 10.03
C HIS A 188 -8.16 -6.26 11.46
N HIS A 189 -7.25 -5.88 12.37
CA HIS A 189 -7.61 -5.46 13.72
C HIS A 189 -8.46 -4.17 13.71
N ILE A 190 -8.03 -3.16 12.94
CA ILE A 190 -8.76 -1.89 12.76
C ILE A 190 -10.16 -2.14 12.15
N LEU A 191 -10.25 -3.01 11.14
CA LEU A 191 -11.51 -3.36 10.49
C LEU A 191 -12.47 -4.12 11.42
N LYS A 192 -11.94 -5.03 12.23
CA LYS A 192 -12.73 -5.75 13.25
C LYS A 192 -13.30 -4.80 14.29
N SER A 193 -12.51 -3.85 14.80
CA SER A 193 -12.98 -2.91 15.82
C SER A 193 -14.08 -1.96 15.32
N LYS A 194 -14.19 -1.75 13.99
CA LYS A 194 -15.25 -0.95 13.36
C LYS A 194 -16.35 -1.75 12.67
N ASN A 195 -16.40 -3.08 12.85
CA ASN A 195 -17.35 -3.97 12.14
C ASN A 195 -17.35 -3.74 10.62
N ALA A 196 -16.17 -3.52 10.04
CA ALA A 196 -16.00 -3.13 8.64
C ALA A 196 -15.33 -4.21 7.77
N VAL A 197 -14.96 -5.37 8.35
CA VAL A 197 -14.23 -6.47 7.66
C VAL A 197 -14.89 -6.86 6.32
N GLU A 198 -16.21 -7.05 6.30
CA GLU A 198 -16.95 -7.46 5.10
C GLU A 198 -16.88 -6.44 3.94
N LYS A 199 -16.51 -5.19 4.22
CA LYS A 199 -16.36 -4.15 3.19
C LYS A 199 -15.02 -4.23 2.45
N PHE A 200 -14.06 -5.00 2.96
CA PHE A 200 -12.69 -5.08 2.45
C PHE A 200 -12.26 -6.55 2.23
N PRO A 201 -12.95 -7.28 1.33
CA PRO A 201 -12.71 -8.71 1.13
C PRO A 201 -11.30 -9.05 0.63
N LEU A 202 -10.67 -8.22 -0.21
CA LEU A 202 -9.30 -8.45 -0.68
C LEU A 202 -8.29 -8.25 0.45
N PHE A 203 -8.35 -7.14 1.19
CA PHE A 203 -7.45 -6.92 2.34
C PHE A 203 -7.59 -8.03 3.38
N THR A 204 -8.84 -8.42 3.67
CA THR A 204 -9.14 -9.52 4.59
C THR A 204 -8.59 -10.85 4.09
N ALA A 205 -8.79 -11.18 2.81
CA ALA A 205 -8.29 -12.43 2.23
C ALA A 205 -6.76 -12.51 2.30
N VAL A 206 -6.04 -11.41 2.02
CA VAL A 206 -4.57 -11.37 2.13
C VAL A 206 -4.12 -11.70 3.55
N TYR A 207 -4.74 -11.08 4.56
CA TYR A 207 -4.44 -11.38 5.96
C TYR A 207 -4.72 -12.86 6.30
N GLN A 208 -5.90 -13.37 5.95
CA GLN A 208 -6.28 -14.74 6.31
C GLN A 208 -5.41 -15.81 5.62
N ILE A 209 -4.98 -15.56 4.38
CA ILE A 209 -4.05 -16.45 3.67
C ILE A 209 -2.67 -16.41 4.34
N CYS A 210 -2.18 -15.24 4.73
CA CYS A 210 -0.84 -15.09 5.32
C CYS A 210 -0.75 -15.61 6.77
N TYR A 211 -1.83 -15.47 7.56
CA TYR A 211 -1.78 -15.68 9.01
C TYR A 211 -2.76 -16.74 9.56
N GLU A 212 -3.88 -16.98 8.87
CA GLU A 212 -4.92 -17.92 9.35
C GLU A 212 -4.94 -19.25 8.56
N GLY A 213 -3.96 -19.46 7.67
CA GLY A 213 -3.81 -20.70 6.91
C GLY A 213 -4.91 -20.93 5.87
N LYS A 214 -5.61 -19.87 5.43
CA LYS A 214 -6.58 -20.01 4.34
C LYS A 214 -5.89 -20.40 3.03
N PRO A 215 -6.54 -21.22 2.18
CA PRO A 215 -6.00 -21.55 0.87
C PRO A 215 -5.76 -20.30 0.00
N VAL A 216 -4.63 -20.24 -0.69
CA VAL A 216 -4.28 -19.12 -1.58
C VAL A 216 -5.35 -18.85 -2.64
N THR A 217 -6.05 -19.89 -3.09
CA THR A 217 -7.16 -19.79 -4.05
C THR A 217 -8.31 -18.88 -3.58
N ASP A 218 -8.41 -18.62 -2.29
CA ASP A 218 -9.45 -17.74 -1.74
C ASP A 218 -9.27 -16.27 -2.18
N VAL A 219 -8.09 -15.89 -2.68
CA VAL A 219 -7.84 -14.58 -3.29
C VAL A 219 -8.78 -14.31 -4.48
N ILE A 220 -9.23 -15.33 -5.20
CA ILE A 220 -10.18 -15.16 -6.31
C ILE A 220 -11.63 -15.21 -5.82
N LYS A 221 -11.92 -16.08 -4.86
CA LYS A 221 -13.27 -16.22 -4.30
C LYS A 221 -13.75 -14.93 -3.64
N CYS A 222 -12.84 -14.19 -2.99
CA CYS A 222 -13.19 -12.91 -2.38
C CYS A 222 -13.56 -11.83 -3.42
N LEU A 223 -12.99 -11.90 -4.63
CA LEU A 223 -13.27 -10.96 -5.71
C LEU A 223 -14.60 -11.26 -6.43
N GLN A 224 -15.01 -12.53 -6.48
CA GLN A 224 -16.26 -12.95 -7.10
C GLN A 224 -17.50 -12.39 -6.40
N ASN A 225 -17.38 -12.09 -5.10
CA ASN A 225 -18.46 -11.53 -4.27
C ASN A 225 -18.10 -10.13 -3.75
N HIS A 226 -17.27 -9.38 -4.48
CA HIS A 226 -16.78 -8.08 -4.01
C HIS A 226 -17.89 -7.03 -4.00
N PRO A 227 -18.06 -6.22 -2.94
CA PRO A 227 -19.10 -5.18 -2.81
C PRO A 227 -19.17 -4.08 -3.88
N GLU A 228 -18.22 -4.06 -4.83
CA GLU A 228 -18.18 -3.10 -5.93
C GLU A 228 -19.03 -3.56 -7.13
N HIS A 229 -19.62 -4.75 -7.01
CA HIS A 229 -20.52 -5.39 -7.97
C HIS A 229 -21.83 -5.75 -7.28
#